data_AF-A0A1F9YBD1-F1
#
_entry.id   AF-A0A1F9YBD1-F1
#
_cell.length_a   1.000
_cell.length_b   1.000
_cell.length_c   1.000
_cell.angle_alpha   90.00
_cell.angle_beta   90.00
_cell.angle_gamma   90.00
#
_symmetry.space_group_name_H-M   'P 1'
#
loop_
_entity.id
_entity.type
_entity.pdbx_description
1 polymer ?
#
loop_
_entity_poly.entity_id
_entity_poly.type
_entity_poly.pdbx_seq_one_letter_code
_entity_poly.pdbx_strand_id
1 'polypeptide(L)'
;MQFTFLEENDFIILGIKGEVRVSTILPLKKEFQTLMLEEKHLALDLEELKAIDSSGISLFVNIFKKLETQKRTFCIYNIPPPIQKIFKEINLSQFIRLYGTREDFIQENVKVIEDDPFPPADYNFNGKLFKPMTLKCELCSSENIKGFMLNKATQELYFPEDDIIPAWQGKKGNNDLDIFAMQITICPLCYFATRHLNYFTDLKGEFVSVLDEKERYALTREASTRKRMLSGANMDSMDKFFPPFSSSEAYWVYLLAEESAHSLFRLENRLATFDMAQYNMQISRFCGEREHLDYIRKAYMWYAEIHKNQSRFAPLTVIETYYYLCLASQKLKRVKDGERFLTEFRDLNTPFPEYRLYLTAAERLYADS
;
A
#
# COMPACT_ATOMS: atom_id res chain seq x y z
N MET A 1 13.88 -7.90 34.21
CA MET A 1 12.81 -7.60 33.23
C MET A 1 13.47 -6.94 32.03
N GLN A 2 13.06 -7.33 30.83
CA GLN A 2 13.58 -6.80 29.57
C GLN A 2 12.41 -6.33 28.70
N PHE A 3 12.68 -5.39 27.82
CA PHE A 3 11.68 -4.79 26.94
C PHE A 3 12.13 -4.93 25.48
N THR A 4 11.18 -5.23 24.62
CA THR A 4 11.35 -5.13 23.17
C THR A 4 10.39 -4.08 22.64
N PHE A 5 10.81 -3.36 21.62
CA PHE A 5 10.02 -2.34 20.96
C PHE A 5 9.90 -2.68 19.50
N LEU A 6 8.67 -2.71 19.01
CA LEU A 6 8.36 -2.83 17.59
C LEU A 6 7.42 -1.67 17.24
N GLU A 7 7.67 -1.01 16.12
CA GLU A 7 6.67 -0.12 15.55
C GLU A 7 5.86 -0.90 14.53
N GLU A 8 4.54 -0.90 14.71
CA GLU A 8 3.60 -1.53 13.80
C GLU A 8 2.49 -0.52 13.52
N ASN A 9 2.55 0.11 12.34
CA ASN A 9 1.56 1.11 11.92
C ASN A 9 1.49 2.30 12.89
N ASP A 10 0.29 2.67 13.31
CA ASP A 10 0.04 3.71 14.31
C ASP A 10 0.24 3.21 15.75
N PHE A 11 0.76 1.99 15.95
CA PHE A 11 1.05 1.44 17.27
C PHE A 11 2.55 1.35 17.53
N ILE A 12 2.93 1.71 18.75
CA ILE A 12 4.16 1.21 19.36
C ILE A 12 3.78 -0.04 20.14
N ILE A 13 4.48 -1.13 19.88
CA ILE A 13 4.34 -2.39 20.58
C ILE A 13 5.47 -2.50 21.60
N LEU A 14 5.09 -2.63 22.87
CA LEU A 14 6.01 -2.92 23.97
C LEU A 14 5.88 -4.39 24.36
N GLY A 15 6.89 -5.19 24.03
CA GLY A 15 7.02 -6.55 24.52
C GLY A 15 7.66 -6.60 25.90
N ILE A 16 7.08 -7.39 26.81
CA ILE A 16 7.54 -7.49 28.20
C ILE A 16 8.03 -8.90 28.51
N LYS A 17 9.33 -9.04 28.74
CA LYS A 17 9.96 -10.30 29.16
C LYS A 17 10.27 -10.31 30.65
N GLY A 18 9.76 -11.31 31.36
CA GLY A 18 10.06 -11.56 32.78
C GLY A 18 8.82 -11.48 33.67
N GLU A 19 8.89 -10.70 34.76
CA GLU A 19 7.81 -10.62 35.75
C GLU A 19 7.50 -9.16 36.09
N VAL A 20 6.22 -8.82 36.17
CA VAL A 20 5.73 -7.49 36.57
C VAL A 20 5.21 -7.57 38.00
N ARG A 21 6.05 -7.15 38.94
CA ARG A 21 5.75 -7.12 40.38
C ARG A 21 6.10 -5.77 40.96
N VAL A 22 5.66 -5.50 42.19
CA VAL A 22 6.04 -4.27 42.91
C VAL A 22 7.55 -4.03 42.94
N SER A 23 8.37 -5.10 43.03
CA SER A 23 9.83 -5.02 43.04
C SER A 23 10.45 -4.72 41.68
N THR A 24 9.75 -5.00 40.59
CA THR A 24 10.24 -4.86 39.21
C THR A 24 9.50 -3.78 38.42
N ILE A 25 8.50 -3.10 39.00
CA ILE A 25 7.61 -2.19 38.26
C ILE A 25 8.24 -0.85 37.86
N LEU A 26 9.29 -0.41 38.58
CA LEU A 26 9.90 0.91 38.37
C LEU A 26 10.48 1.10 36.95
N PRO A 27 11.27 0.16 36.39
CA PRO A 27 11.70 0.23 35.00
C PRO A 27 10.54 0.34 34.01
N LEU A 28 9.49 -0.49 34.16
CA LEU A 28 8.33 -0.49 33.26
C LEU A 28 7.58 0.85 33.31
N LYS A 29 7.47 1.45 34.50
CA LYS A 29 6.87 2.78 34.65
C LYS A 29 7.66 3.87 33.91
N LYS A 30 9.01 3.76 33.86
CA LYS A 30 9.85 4.70 33.11
C LYS A 30 9.63 4.55 31.60
N GLU A 31 9.59 3.32 31.09
CA GLU A 31 9.32 3.08 29.67
C GLU A 31 7.96 3.66 29.27
N PHE A 32 6.92 3.42 30.09
CA PHE A 32 5.62 4.03 29.82
C PHE A 32 5.66 5.55 29.84
N GLN A 33 6.41 6.18 30.75
CA GLN A 33 6.56 7.64 30.74
C GLN A 33 7.15 8.15 29.42
N THR A 34 8.13 7.45 28.86
CA THR A 34 8.69 7.75 27.53
C THR A 34 7.64 7.57 26.44
N LEU A 35 6.93 6.44 26.43
CA LEU A 35 5.89 6.13 25.44
C LEU A 35 4.67 7.08 25.49
N MET A 36 4.46 7.74 26.63
CA MET A 36 3.42 8.77 26.75
C MET A 36 3.77 10.08 26.05
N LEU A 37 5.04 10.30 25.66
CA LEU A 37 5.46 11.46 24.87
C LEU A 37 5.20 11.27 23.37
N GLU A 38 5.03 10.02 22.94
CA GLU A 38 4.71 9.67 21.56
C GLU A 38 3.24 9.95 21.23
N GLU A 39 2.92 10.17 19.95
CA GLU A 39 1.54 10.37 19.49
C GLU A 39 0.85 9.05 19.08
N LYS A 40 1.62 7.99 18.85
CA LYS A 40 1.15 6.67 18.40
C LYS A 40 0.32 5.93 19.45
N HIS A 41 -0.60 5.07 19.04
CA HIS A 41 -1.26 4.11 19.92
C HIS A 41 -0.27 3.14 20.58
N LEU A 42 -0.71 2.39 21.60
CA LEU A 42 0.16 1.48 22.35
C LEU A 42 -0.46 0.08 22.44
N ALA A 43 0.34 -0.94 22.11
CA ALA A 43 -0.01 -2.34 22.32
C ALA A 43 1.03 -3.01 23.25
N LEU A 44 0.57 -3.95 24.07
CA LEU A 44 1.45 -4.80 24.87
C LEU A 44 1.48 -6.22 24.31
N ASP A 45 2.69 -6.72 24.08
CA ASP A 45 2.95 -8.13 23.83
C ASP A 45 3.36 -8.81 25.13
N LEU A 46 2.52 -9.72 25.61
CA LEU A 46 2.75 -10.43 26.88
C LEU A 46 3.27 -11.85 26.68
N GLU A 47 3.66 -12.25 25.47
CA GLU A 47 4.07 -13.63 25.16
C GLU A 47 5.11 -14.17 26.14
N GLU A 48 6.12 -13.35 26.48
CA GLU A 48 7.21 -13.71 27.38
C GLU A 48 7.01 -13.27 28.85
N LEU A 49 5.78 -12.86 29.22
CA LEU A 49 5.46 -12.45 30.58
C LEU A 49 5.13 -13.66 31.46
N LYS A 50 5.94 -13.91 32.48
CA LYS A 50 5.81 -15.09 33.35
C LYS A 50 4.84 -14.90 34.50
N ALA A 51 4.75 -13.68 35.05
CA ALA A 51 3.90 -13.37 36.18
C ALA A 51 3.56 -11.88 36.25
N ILE A 52 2.37 -11.58 36.80
CA ILE A 52 1.92 -10.23 37.11
C ILE A 52 1.20 -10.22 38.46
N ASP A 53 1.37 -9.16 39.25
CA ASP A 53 0.62 -8.90 40.48
C ASP A 53 -0.35 -7.71 40.33
N SER A 54 -1.04 -7.37 41.43
CA SER A 54 -1.99 -6.25 41.47
C SER A 54 -1.37 -4.90 41.12
N SER A 55 -0.07 -4.71 41.36
CA SER A 55 0.63 -3.47 41.03
C SER A 55 0.81 -3.32 39.51
N GLY A 56 1.14 -4.42 38.82
CA GLY A 56 1.23 -4.45 37.36
C GLY A 56 -0.11 -4.16 36.68
N ILE A 57 -1.18 -4.79 37.17
CA ILE A 57 -2.54 -4.57 36.68
C ILE A 57 -2.95 -3.10 36.87
N SER A 58 -2.69 -2.55 38.06
CA SER A 58 -2.96 -1.14 38.35
C SER A 58 -2.22 -0.19 37.40
N LEU A 59 -0.97 -0.53 37.05
CA LEU A 59 -0.19 0.24 36.09
C LEU A 59 -0.84 0.20 34.69
N PHE A 60 -1.24 -0.97 34.19
CA PHE A 60 -1.91 -1.09 32.89
C PHE A 60 -3.22 -0.29 32.82
N VAL A 61 -4.04 -0.35 33.87
CA VAL A 61 -5.28 0.44 33.96
C VAL A 61 -5.00 1.94 33.96
N ASN A 62 -3.95 2.39 34.67
CA ASN A 62 -3.59 3.81 34.71
C ASN A 62 -3.10 4.32 33.33
N ILE A 63 -2.39 3.48 32.59
CA ILE A 63 -1.92 3.81 31.24
C ILE A 63 -3.08 3.86 30.26
N PHE A 64 -3.97 2.88 30.31
CA PHE A 64 -5.21 2.88 29.53
C PHE A 64 -5.95 4.20 29.69
N LYS A 65 -6.25 4.60 30.95
CA LYS A 65 -6.96 5.86 31.24
C LYS A 65 -6.22 7.08 30.68
N LYS A 66 -4.89 7.10 30.79
CA LYS A 66 -4.10 8.23 30.29
C LYS A 66 -4.13 8.30 28.76
N LEU A 67 -3.98 7.18 28.07
CA LEU A 67 -4.06 7.11 26.61
C LEU A 67 -5.47 7.46 26.10
N GLU A 68 -6.52 7.03 26.80
CA GLU A 68 -7.91 7.37 26.49
C GLU A 68 -8.14 8.90 26.54
N THR A 69 -7.59 9.60 27.55
CA THR A 69 -7.68 11.08 27.60
C THR A 69 -6.96 11.77 26.44
N GLN A 70 -5.97 11.10 25.83
CA GLN A 70 -5.25 11.55 24.64
C GLN A 70 -5.90 11.05 23.33
N LYS A 71 -7.08 10.41 23.40
CA LYS A 71 -7.74 9.76 22.25
C LYS A 71 -6.85 8.71 21.55
N ARG A 72 -5.96 8.06 22.29
CA ARG A 72 -5.08 6.99 21.82
C ARG A 72 -5.61 5.63 22.25
N THR A 73 -5.45 4.63 21.39
CA THR A 73 -5.84 3.25 21.68
C THR A 73 -4.79 2.54 22.54
N PHE A 74 -5.25 1.73 23.50
CA PHE A 74 -4.42 0.83 24.29
C PHE A 74 -4.98 -0.59 24.24
N CYS A 75 -4.15 -1.57 23.87
CA CYS A 75 -4.55 -2.97 23.77
C CYS A 75 -3.44 -3.93 24.23
N ILE A 76 -3.81 -5.20 24.43
CA ILE A 76 -2.92 -6.25 24.92
C ILE A 76 -3.16 -7.51 24.10
N TYR A 77 -2.10 -8.22 23.72
CA TYR A 77 -2.19 -9.48 22.99
C TYR A 77 -1.17 -10.52 23.51
N ASN A 78 -1.27 -11.77 23.04
CA ASN A 78 -0.40 -12.89 23.45
C ASN A 78 -0.37 -13.14 24.97
N ILE A 79 -1.51 -13.03 25.64
CA ILE A 79 -1.58 -13.15 27.10
C ILE A 79 -1.36 -14.62 27.52
N PRO A 80 -0.38 -14.95 28.38
CA PRO A 80 -0.16 -16.34 28.80
C PRO A 80 -1.32 -16.88 29.65
N PRO A 81 -1.63 -18.20 29.57
CA PRO A 81 -2.81 -18.78 30.25
C PRO A 81 -2.93 -18.48 31.75
N PRO A 82 -1.85 -18.48 32.56
CA PRO A 82 -1.93 -18.10 33.97
C PRO A 82 -2.41 -16.66 34.17
N ILE A 83 -2.00 -15.75 33.28
CA ILE A 83 -2.32 -14.31 33.34
C ILE A 83 -3.72 -14.05 32.79
N GLN A 84 -4.15 -14.78 31.76
CA GLN A 84 -5.52 -14.72 31.25
C GLN A 84 -6.56 -14.99 32.34
N LYS A 85 -6.32 -15.97 33.22
CA LYS A 85 -7.21 -16.26 34.34
C LYS A 85 -7.37 -15.05 35.26
N ILE A 86 -6.26 -14.42 35.62
CA ILE A 86 -6.26 -13.21 36.46
C ILE A 86 -7.04 -12.08 35.78
N PHE A 87 -6.79 -11.83 34.49
CA PHE A 87 -7.48 -10.78 33.73
C PHE A 87 -8.99 -11.03 33.61
N LYS A 88 -9.39 -12.29 33.48
CA LYS A 88 -10.79 -12.70 33.44
C LYS A 88 -11.48 -12.50 34.79
N GLU A 89 -10.82 -12.84 35.90
CA GLU A 89 -11.35 -12.67 37.26
C GLU A 89 -11.61 -11.19 37.58
N ILE A 90 -10.73 -10.29 37.14
CA ILE A 90 -10.90 -8.83 37.32
C ILE A 90 -11.71 -8.17 36.20
N ASN A 91 -12.15 -8.94 35.21
CA ASN A 91 -12.92 -8.49 34.06
C ASN A 91 -12.23 -7.34 33.26
N LEU A 92 -10.91 -7.46 33.06
CA LEU A 92 -10.09 -6.42 32.43
C LEU A 92 -10.56 -6.08 31.01
N SER A 93 -11.13 -7.06 30.30
CA SER A 93 -11.67 -6.94 28.94
C SER A 93 -12.84 -5.95 28.81
N GLN A 94 -13.45 -5.52 29.92
CA GLN A 94 -14.46 -4.45 29.88
C GLN A 94 -13.88 -3.07 29.59
N PHE A 95 -12.58 -2.89 29.83
CA PHE A 95 -11.92 -1.58 29.71
C PHE A 95 -10.83 -1.61 28.65
N ILE A 96 -10.05 -2.68 28.60
CA ILE A 96 -8.90 -2.81 27.68
C ILE A 96 -9.21 -3.90 26.66
N ARG A 97 -9.00 -3.61 25.37
CA ARG A 97 -9.13 -4.63 24.32
C ARG A 97 -8.02 -5.67 24.45
N LEU A 98 -8.42 -6.93 24.50
CA LEU A 98 -7.54 -8.09 24.62
C LEU A 98 -7.64 -8.94 23.36
N TYR A 99 -6.50 -9.30 22.78
CA TYR A 99 -6.39 -10.15 21.60
C TYR A 99 -5.73 -11.48 21.94
N GLY A 100 -6.12 -12.54 21.23
CA GLY A 100 -5.52 -13.86 21.40
C GLY A 100 -4.09 -13.88 20.87
N THR A 101 -3.94 -13.44 19.62
CA THR A 101 -2.68 -13.46 18.86
C THR A 101 -2.30 -12.07 18.35
N ARG A 102 -1.06 -11.94 17.86
CA ARG A 102 -0.62 -10.74 17.13
C ARG A 102 -1.46 -10.53 15.86
N GLU A 103 -1.83 -11.62 15.19
CA GLU A 103 -2.64 -11.59 13.97
C GLU A 103 -4.04 -11.03 14.23
N ASP A 104 -4.70 -11.44 15.32
CA ASP A 104 -6.01 -10.91 15.71
C ASP A 104 -5.94 -9.40 15.99
N PHE A 105 -4.87 -8.97 16.70
CA PHE A 105 -4.60 -7.57 16.95
C PHE A 105 -4.44 -6.78 15.64
N ILE A 106 -3.67 -7.30 14.69
CA ILE A 106 -3.46 -6.67 13.38
C ILE A 106 -4.79 -6.55 12.64
N GLN A 107 -5.55 -7.63 12.53
CA GLN A 107 -6.82 -7.63 11.77
C GLN A 107 -7.83 -6.61 12.30
N GLU A 108 -7.94 -6.45 13.62
CA GLU A 108 -8.93 -5.53 14.20
C GLU A 108 -8.46 -4.06 14.28
N ASN A 109 -7.15 -3.81 14.35
CA ASN A 109 -6.63 -2.46 14.62
C ASN A 109 -5.86 -1.85 13.45
N VAL A 110 -5.50 -2.66 12.46
CA VAL A 110 -4.84 -2.20 11.25
C VAL A 110 -5.89 -2.14 10.16
N LYS A 111 -6.22 -0.92 9.72
CA LYS A 111 -7.03 -0.75 8.52
C LYS A 111 -6.21 -1.27 7.33
N VAL A 112 -6.60 -2.44 6.84
CA VAL A 112 -6.06 -2.96 5.58
C VAL A 112 -6.42 -1.96 4.49
N ILE A 113 -5.40 -1.49 3.80
CA ILE A 113 -5.48 -0.75 2.55
C ILE A 113 -5.99 -1.75 1.53
N GLU A 114 -7.29 -1.73 1.30
CA GLU A 114 -7.92 -2.48 0.22
C GLU A 114 -7.34 -2.03 -1.12
N ASP A 115 -7.20 -2.96 -2.08
CA ASP A 115 -6.87 -2.62 -3.45
C ASP A 115 -7.87 -1.60 -4.02
N ASP A 116 -7.52 -0.90 -5.11
CA ASP A 116 -8.49 -0.06 -5.80
C ASP A 116 -9.70 -0.91 -6.24
N PRO A 117 -10.88 -0.76 -5.59
CA PRO A 117 -12.03 -1.62 -5.83
C PRO A 117 -12.71 -1.24 -7.15
N PHE A 118 -12.12 -0.30 -7.90
CA PHE A 118 -12.67 0.23 -9.12
C PHE A 118 -12.16 -0.53 -10.37
N PRO A 119 -13.05 -0.83 -11.32
CA PRO A 119 -14.51 -0.72 -11.22
C PRO A 119 -15.11 -1.80 -10.33
N PRO A 120 -16.31 -1.57 -9.75
CA PRO A 120 -17.00 -2.56 -8.95
C PRO A 120 -17.12 -3.91 -9.67
N ALA A 121 -17.04 -5.02 -8.93
CA ALA A 121 -17.03 -6.37 -9.50
C ALA A 121 -18.31 -6.70 -10.30
N ASP A 122 -19.43 -6.08 -9.94
CA ASP A 122 -20.75 -6.20 -10.59
C ASP A 122 -20.97 -5.20 -11.74
N TYR A 123 -19.95 -4.41 -12.08
CA TYR A 123 -20.06 -3.41 -13.14
C TYR A 123 -20.31 -4.06 -14.50
N ASN A 124 -21.40 -3.64 -15.17
CA ASN A 124 -21.81 -4.21 -16.44
C ASN A 124 -21.12 -3.54 -17.64
N PHE A 125 -20.16 -4.26 -18.24
CA PHE A 125 -19.46 -3.86 -19.46
C PHE A 125 -20.22 -4.16 -20.76
N ASN A 126 -21.40 -4.78 -20.72
CA ASN A 126 -22.18 -5.22 -21.88
C ASN A 126 -21.35 -6.06 -22.86
N GLY A 127 -20.52 -6.97 -22.34
CA GLY A 127 -19.65 -7.84 -23.13
C GLY A 127 -18.45 -7.15 -23.80
N LYS A 128 -18.22 -5.86 -23.54
CA LYS A 128 -17.07 -5.12 -24.09
C LYS A 128 -15.79 -5.35 -23.26
N LEU A 129 -14.64 -5.26 -23.91
CA LEU A 129 -13.31 -5.34 -23.27
C LEU A 129 -12.99 -4.10 -22.42
N PHE A 130 -13.56 -2.96 -22.79
CA PHE A 130 -13.46 -1.71 -22.06
C PHE A 130 -14.68 -0.83 -22.35
N LYS A 131 -14.89 0.18 -21.53
CA LYS A 131 -15.94 1.19 -21.71
C LYS A 131 -15.34 2.59 -21.68
N PRO A 132 -15.53 3.43 -22.71
CA PRO A 132 -15.10 4.82 -22.67
C PRO A 132 -15.97 5.61 -21.70
N MET A 133 -15.33 6.52 -20.97
CA MET A 133 -15.91 7.32 -19.90
C MET A 133 -15.73 8.81 -20.22
N THR A 134 -16.69 9.61 -19.77
CA THR A 134 -16.67 11.07 -19.90
C THR A 134 -16.68 11.65 -18.50
N LEU A 135 -15.59 12.27 -18.11
CA LEU A 135 -15.29 12.57 -16.72
C LEU A 135 -15.23 14.08 -16.46
N LYS A 136 -15.45 14.44 -15.21
CA LYS A 136 -15.21 15.75 -14.63
C LYS A 136 -14.06 15.67 -13.62
N CYS A 137 -13.13 16.62 -13.71
CA CYS A 137 -12.05 16.78 -12.75
C CYS A 137 -12.50 17.64 -11.57
N GLU A 138 -12.43 17.08 -10.36
CA GLU A 138 -12.80 17.80 -9.12
C GLU A 138 -11.75 18.80 -8.64
N LEU A 139 -10.60 18.90 -9.33
CA LEU A 139 -9.53 19.85 -8.98
C LEU A 139 -9.71 21.20 -9.68
N CYS A 140 -10.14 21.19 -10.94
CA CYS A 140 -10.25 22.39 -11.77
C CYS A 140 -11.60 22.51 -12.49
N SER A 141 -12.55 21.65 -12.17
CA SER A 141 -13.90 21.60 -12.77
C SER A 141 -13.92 21.41 -14.28
N SER A 142 -12.82 20.91 -14.88
CA SER A 142 -12.80 20.59 -16.31
C SER A 142 -13.71 19.40 -16.56
N GLU A 143 -14.61 19.53 -17.52
CA GLU A 143 -15.53 18.49 -17.96
C GLU A 143 -15.08 17.86 -19.28
N ASN A 144 -15.77 16.80 -19.70
CA ASN A 144 -15.52 16.08 -20.94
C ASN A 144 -14.10 15.47 -21.05
N ILE A 145 -13.49 15.15 -19.91
CA ILE A 145 -12.22 14.43 -19.85
C ILE A 145 -12.48 13.01 -20.30
N LYS A 146 -11.71 12.54 -21.28
CA LYS A 146 -11.85 11.19 -21.79
C LYS A 146 -11.08 10.24 -20.88
N GLY A 147 -11.76 9.22 -20.37
CA GLY A 147 -11.16 8.08 -19.71
C GLY A 147 -11.69 6.78 -20.30
N PHE A 148 -11.21 5.66 -19.83
CA PHE A 148 -11.78 4.37 -20.18
C PHE A 148 -11.62 3.44 -18.98
N MET A 149 -12.60 2.56 -18.85
CA MET A 149 -12.69 1.59 -17.78
C MET A 149 -12.44 0.22 -18.38
N LEU A 150 -11.42 -0.47 -17.90
CA LEU A 150 -11.06 -1.79 -18.37
C LEU A 150 -11.95 -2.87 -17.75
N ASN A 151 -12.43 -3.80 -18.57
CA ASN A 151 -13.09 -5.01 -18.09
C ASN A 151 -12.04 -6.05 -17.70
N LYS A 152 -11.55 -5.98 -16.45
CA LYS A 152 -10.55 -6.92 -15.91
C LYS A 152 -10.93 -8.40 -16.10
N ALA A 153 -12.24 -8.73 -16.09
CA ALA A 153 -12.71 -10.10 -16.28
C ALA A 153 -12.45 -10.68 -17.68
N THR A 154 -12.24 -9.82 -18.68
CA THR A 154 -11.91 -10.21 -20.07
C THR A 154 -10.42 -10.30 -20.35
N GLN A 155 -9.59 -9.96 -19.36
CA GLN A 155 -8.15 -9.90 -19.49
C GLN A 155 -7.50 -11.02 -18.66
N GLU A 156 -6.27 -11.36 -19.01
CA GLU A 156 -5.41 -12.23 -18.23
C GLU A 156 -4.01 -11.61 -18.13
N LEU A 157 -3.41 -11.79 -16.95
CA LEU A 157 -2.04 -11.41 -16.69
C LEU A 157 -1.11 -12.44 -17.33
N TYR A 158 -0.06 -11.98 -18.01
CA TYR A 158 1.00 -12.84 -18.52
C TYR A 158 2.37 -12.19 -18.33
N PHE A 159 3.42 -13.00 -18.41
CA PHE A 159 4.81 -12.55 -18.30
C PHE A 159 5.47 -12.83 -19.65
N PRO A 160 5.78 -11.79 -20.43
CA PRO A 160 6.52 -11.94 -21.69
C PRO A 160 7.84 -12.69 -21.49
N GLU A 161 8.32 -13.39 -22.52
CA GLU A 161 9.60 -14.11 -22.44
C GLU A 161 10.81 -13.16 -22.36
N ASP A 162 10.73 -12.02 -23.07
CA ASP A 162 11.80 -11.01 -23.15
C ASP A 162 11.63 -9.84 -22.17
N ASP A 163 10.47 -9.72 -21.54
CA ASP A 163 10.14 -8.64 -20.59
C ASP A 163 9.57 -9.24 -19.31
N ILE A 164 10.20 -8.90 -18.20
CA ILE A 164 9.88 -9.49 -16.90
C ILE A 164 8.97 -8.54 -16.11
N ILE A 165 8.45 -7.50 -16.75
CA ILE A 165 7.34 -6.72 -16.21
C ILE A 165 6.05 -7.42 -16.67
N PRO A 166 5.12 -7.75 -15.75
CA PRO A 166 3.87 -8.37 -16.13
C PRO A 166 3.13 -7.49 -17.13
N ALA A 167 2.52 -8.12 -18.12
CA ALA A 167 1.67 -7.50 -19.11
C ALA A 167 0.26 -8.10 -19.01
N TRP A 168 -0.70 -7.41 -19.63
CA TRP A 168 -2.06 -7.91 -19.74
C TRP A 168 -2.41 -8.15 -21.20
N GLN A 169 -3.16 -9.22 -21.46
CA GLN A 169 -3.72 -9.52 -22.76
C GLN A 169 -5.19 -9.92 -22.62
N GLY A 170 -5.95 -9.85 -23.71
CA GLY A 170 -7.29 -10.43 -23.67
C GLY A 170 -7.24 -11.94 -23.48
N LYS A 171 -8.17 -12.49 -22.68
CA LYS A 171 -8.23 -13.92 -22.37
C LYS A 171 -8.15 -14.77 -23.64
N LYS A 172 -7.31 -15.80 -23.60
CA LYS A 172 -7.02 -16.71 -24.73
C LYS A 172 -6.25 -16.02 -25.88
N GLY A 173 -5.45 -14.99 -25.57
CA GLY A 173 -4.68 -14.23 -26.56
C GLY A 173 -5.53 -13.36 -27.50
N ASN A 174 -6.77 -13.04 -27.12
CA ASN A 174 -7.65 -12.21 -27.93
C ASN A 174 -7.38 -10.71 -27.68
N ASN A 175 -6.44 -10.17 -28.44
CA ASN A 175 -5.98 -8.76 -28.51
C ASN A 175 -4.85 -8.37 -27.55
N ASP A 176 -3.84 -7.73 -28.13
CA ASP A 176 -2.67 -7.13 -27.46
C ASP A 176 -2.97 -5.68 -27.04
N LEU A 177 -3.89 -5.50 -26.09
CA LEU A 177 -4.10 -4.20 -25.45
C LEU A 177 -3.03 -3.99 -24.37
N ASP A 178 -2.07 -3.08 -24.61
CA ASP A 178 -1.14 -2.65 -23.56
C ASP A 178 -1.88 -1.76 -22.55
N ILE A 179 -2.45 -2.43 -21.55
CA ILE A 179 -3.23 -1.78 -20.48
C ILE A 179 -2.39 -0.77 -19.70
N PHE A 180 -1.09 -1.00 -19.55
CA PHE A 180 -0.21 -0.05 -18.87
C PHE A 180 -0.02 1.22 -19.71
N ALA A 181 0.07 1.11 -21.03
CA ALA A 181 0.10 2.26 -21.93
C ALA A 181 -1.27 2.96 -22.09
N MET A 182 -2.30 2.49 -21.39
CA MET A 182 -3.62 3.09 -21.45
C MET A 182 -4.09 3.62 -20.09
N GLN A 183 -3.86 2.90 -18.98
CA GLN A 183 -4.62 3.04 -17.72
C GLN A 183 -4.62 4.42 -17.04
N ILE A 184 -3.73 5.32 -17.43
CA ILE A 184 -3.65 6.65 -16.83
C ILE A 184 -4.65 7.60 -17.50
N THR A 185 -5.49 8.22 -16.67
CA THR A 185 -6.37 9.31 -17.09
C THR A 185 -5.73 10.64 -16.73
N ILE A 186 -5.71 11.59 -17.69
CA ILE A 186 -5.10 12.91 -17.50
C ILE A 186 -6.14 14.01 -17.67
N CYS A 187 -6.18 14.96 -16.74
CA CYS A 187 -6.90 16.21 -16.92
C CYS A 187 -6.12 17.18 -17.81
N PRO A 188 -6.64 17.60 -18.98
CA PRO A 188 -5.93 18.51 -19.88
C PRO A 188 -5.74 19.91 -19.32
N LEU A 189 -6.56 20.33 -18.37
CA LEU A 189 -6.47 21.68 -17.82
C LEU A 189 -5.50 21.80 -16.64
N CYS A 190 -5.47 20.83 -15.72
CA CYS A 190 -4.65 20.89 -14.51
C CYS A 190 -3.54 19.82 -14.44
N TYR A 191 -3.42 18.99 -15.48
CA TYR A 191 -2.36 18.00 -15.67
C TYR A 191 -2.31 16.96 -14.55
N PHE A 192 -3.42 16.82 -13.81
CA PHE A 192 -3.59 15.73 -12.85
C PHE A 192 -3.71 14.41 -13.60
N ALA A 193 -2.90 13.44 -13.21
CA ALA A 193 -2.82 12.14 -13.84
C ALA A 193 -2.88 11.04 -12.77
N THR A 194 -3.64 9.98 -13.05
CA THR A 194 -3.74 8.83 -12.14
C THR A 194 -4.33 7.63 -12.87
N ARG A 195 -4.03 6.41 -12.39
CA ARG A 195 -4.72 5.18 -12.81
C ARG A 195 -6.11 5.01 -12.16
N HIS A 196 -6.41 5.79 -11.13
CA HIS A 196 -7.64 5.68 -10.34
C HIS A 196 -8.76 6.53 -10.95
N LEU A 197 -9.63 5.89 -11.73
CA LEU A 197 -10.71 6.59 -12.43
C LEU A 197 -11.69 7.27 -11.46
N ASN A 198 -11.91 6.66 -10.29
CA ASN A 198 -12.72 7.18 -9.20
C ASN A 198 -12.12 8.39 -8.49
N TYR A 199 -10.95 8.91 -8.91
CA TYR A 199 -10.48 10.23 -8.48
C TYR A 199 -11.12 11.35 -9.33
N PHE A 200 -11.77 10.99 -10.43
CA PHE A 200 -12.67 11.84 -11.21
C PHE A 200 -14.14 11.52 -10.90
N THR A 201 -15.03 12.39 -11.34
CA THR A 201 -16.48 12.14 -11.32
C THR A 201 -16.94 11.75 -12.72
N ASP A 202 -17.74 10.70 -12.86
CA ASP A 202 -18.37 10.35 -14.13
C ASP A 202 -19.56 11.26 -14.42
N LEU A 203 -19.58 11.90 -15.60
CA LEU A 203 -20.66 12.78 -16.01
C LEU A 203 -21.95 12.04 -16.34
N LYS A 204 -21.91 10.72 -16.54
CA LYS A 204 -23.12 9.89 -16.66
C LYS A 204 -23.69 9.46 -15.30
N GLY A 205 -23.02 9.81 -14.20
CA GLY A 205 -23.49 9.57 -12.83
C GLY A 205 -23.23 8.16 -12.31
N GLU A 206 -22.35 7.37 -12.93
CA GLU A 206 -22.05 6.01 -12.45
C GLU A 206 -21.17 6.00 -11.19
N PHE A 207 -20.36 7.03 -10.98
CA PHE A 207 -19.58 7.23 -9.76
C PHE A 207 -19.18 8.69 -9.56
N VAL A 208 -18.83 9.03 -8.32
CA VAL A 208 -18.31 10.35 -7.91
C VAL A 208 -16.89 10.21 -7.40
N SER A 209 -16.12 11.30 -7.48
CA SER A 209 -14.74 11.32 -6.98
C SER A 209 -14.67 10.95 -5.50
N VAL A 210 -13.74 10.07 -5.14
CA VAL A 210 -13.46 9.69 -3.75
C VAL A 210 -12.41 10.57 -3.07
N LEU A 211 -11.81 11.53 -3.79
CA LEU A 211 -10.82 12.44 -3.23
C LEU A 211 -11.44 13.32 -2.16
N ASP A 212 -10.79 13.45 -1.01
CA ASP A 212 -11.22 14.35 0.06
C ASP A 212 -10.83 15.82 -0.21
N GLU A 213 -11.25 16.72 0.67
CA GLU A 213 -10.97 18.16 0.51
C GLU A 213 -9.48 18.50 0.60
N LYS A 214 -8.73 17.83 1.47
CA LYS A 214 -7.28 18.06 1.65
C LYS A 214 -6.50 17.59 0.43
N GLU A 215 -6.85 16.42 -0.09
CA GLU A 215 -6.26 15.84 -1.30
C GLU A 215 -6.52 16.73 -2.51
N ARG A 216 -7.77 17.16 -2.71
CA ARG A 216 -8.12 18.10 -3.80
C ARG A 216 -7.34 19.41 -3.68
N TYR A 217 -7.23 19.95 -2.48
CA TYR A 217 -6.48 21.19 -2.24
C TYR A 217 -4.99 21.03 -2.58
N ALA A 218 -4.34 19.97 -2.10
CA ALA A 218 -2.93 19.73 -2.36
C ALA A 218 -2.64 19.52 -3.85
N LEU A 219 -3.43 18.67 -4.52
CA LEU A 219 -3.29 18.42 -5.95
C LEU A 219 -3.51 19.69 -6.79
N THR A 220 -4.46 20.54 -6.40
CA THR A 220 -4.74 21.81 -7.09
C THR A 220 -3.55 22.76 -7.02
N ARG A 221 -2.91 22.88 -5.86
CA ARG A 221 -1.75 23.77 -5.67
C ARG A 221 -0.56 23.38 -6.55
N GLU A 222 -0.40 22.10 -6.86
CA GLU A 222 0.72 21.58 -7.64
C GLU A 222 0.46 21.51 -9.14
N ALA A 223 -0.69 22.01 -9.62
CA ALA A 223 -1.02 22.03 -11.05
C ALA A 223 0.02 22.77 -11.91
N SER A 224 0.61 23.86 -11.39
CA SER A 224 1.66 24.58 -12.12
C SER A 224 2.95 23.78 -12.25
N THR A 225 3.29 22.95 -11.27
CA THR A 225 4.46 22.07 -11.29
C THR A 225 4.29 21.01 -12.37
N ARG A 226 3.15 20.31 -12.39
CA ARG A 226 2.85 19.30 -13.41
C ARG A 226 2.84 19.87 -14.84
N LYS A 227 2.32 21.09 -15.03
CA LYS A 227 2.40 21.80 -16.32
C LYS A 227 3.83 22.07 -16.77
N ARG A 228 4.71 22.49 -15.85
CA ARG A 228 6.12 22.77 -16.18
C ARG A 228 6.88 21.52 -16.60
N MET A 229 6.53 20.36 -16.05
CA MET A 229 7.21 19.10 -16.40
C MET A 229 7.07 18.73 -17.88
N LEU A 230 5.95 19.05 -18.51
CA LEU A 230 5.73 18.78 -19.93
C LEU A 230 6.20 19.91 -20.84
N SER A 231 6.74 21.00 -20.30
CA SER A 231 7.17 22.13 -21.13
C SER A 231 8.34 21.71 -22.03
N GLY A 232 8.11 21.69 -23.34
CA GLY A 232 9.10 21.22 -24.32
C GLY A 232 9.21 19.70 -24.44
N ALA A 233 8.32 18.94 -23.78
CA ALA A 233 8.20 17.49 -23.98
C ALA A 233 7.39 17.18 -25.24
N ASN A 234 7.53 15.96 -25.79
CA ASN A 234 6.70 15.47 -26.92
C ASN A 234 5.22 15.22 -26.53
N MET A 235 4.78 15.75 -25.40
CA MET A 235 3.45 15.59 -24.82
C MET A 235 2.92 16.94 -24.31
N ASP A 236 3.34 18.05 -24.91
CA ASP A 236 2.97 19.41 -24.49
C ASP A 236 1.60 19.88 -25.03
N SER A 237 0.89 19.03 -25.77
CA SER A 237 -0.41 19.32 -26.39
C SER A 237 -1.54 18.46 -25.83
N MET A 238 -2.70 19.08 -25.58
CA MET A 238 -3.85 18.44 -24.90
C MET A 238 -4.46 17.27 -25.68
N ASP A 239 -4.31 17.25 -27.00
CA ASP A 239 -4.79 16.17 -27.87
C ASP A 239 -4.05 14.84 -27.63
N LYS A 240 -2.85 14.89 -27.03
CA LYS A 240 -2.05 13.71 -26.65
C LYS A 240 -2.37 13.16 -25.26
N PHE A 241 -3.34 13.73 -24.54
CA PHE A 241 -3.68 13.31 -23.16
C PHE A 241 -4.74 12.21 -23.10
N PHE A 242 -4.98 11.54 -24.21
CA PHE A 242 -5.91 10.43 -24.28
C PHE A 242 -5.21 9.20 -24.90
N PRO A 243 -5.33 8.03 -24.27
CA PRO A 243 -4.70 6.80 -24.76
C PRO A 243 -5.34 6.24 -26.05
N PRO A 244 -4.68 5.28 -26.72
CA PRO A 244 -3.43 4.63 -26.34
C PRO A 244 -2.21 5.54 -26.49
N PHE A 245 -1.29 5.46 -25.52
CA PHE A 245 -0.04 6.21 -25.55
C PHE A 245 1.05 5.40 -26.27
N SER A 246 1.83 6.05 -27.13
CA SER A 246 3.10 5.48 -27.60
C SER A 246 4.06 5.30 -26.42
N SER A 247 5.12 4.48 -26.57
CA SER A 247 6.13 4.32 -25.50
C SER A 247 6.73 5.66 -25.04
N SER A 248 6.95 6.59 -25.98
CA SER A 248 7.48 7.92 -25.67
C SER A 248 6.50 8.80 -24.88
N GLU A 249 5.20 8.65 -25.12
CA GLU A 249 4.15 9.37 -24.38
C GLU A 249 3.91 8.71 -23.02
N ALA A 250 3.89 7.37 -22.96
CA ALA A 250 3.70 6.62 -21.73
C ALA A 250 4.71 7.01 -20.65
N TYR A 251 5.98 7.24 -21.03
CA TYR A 251 7.00 7.78 -20.12
C TYR A 251 6.53 9.07 -19.41
N TRP A 252 6.09 10.07 -20.16
CA TRP A 252 5.64 11.36 -19.63
C TRP A 252 4.33 11.26 -18.85
N VAL A 253 3.41 10.42 -19.32
CA VAL A 253 2.14 10.10 -18.66
C VAL A 253 2.39 9.54 -17.25
N TYR A 254 3.32 8.59 -17.12
CA TYR A 254 3.66 8.02 -15.82
C TYR A 254 4.44 8.98 -14.92
N LEU A 255 5.29 9.85 -15.48
CA LEU A 255 5.92 10.93 -14.70
C LEU A 255 4.89 11.87 -14.08
N LEU A 256 3.85 12.26 -14.83
CA LEU A 256 2.77 13.09 -14.28
C LEU A 256 1.97 12.35 -13.20
N ALA A 257 1.74 11.05 -13.38
CA ALA A 257 1.03 10.23 -12.42
C ALA A 257 1.83 10.05 -11.12
N GLU A 258 3.14 9.83 -11.24
CA GLU A 258 4.07 9.75 -10.10
C GLU A 258 4.09 11.05 -9.29
N GLU A 259 4.15 12.21 -9.96
CA GLU A 259 4.11 13.50 -9.27
C GLU A 259 2.77 13.78 -8.60
N SER A 260 1.67 13.33 -9.19
CA SER A 260 0.34 13.39 -8.56
C SER A 260 0.27 12.48 -7.33
N ALA A 261 0.81 11.27 -7.41
CA ALA A 261 0.89 10.34 -6.27
C ALA A 261 1.83 10.84 -5.17
N HIS A 262 2.91 11.53 -5.52
CA HIS A 262 3.82 12.14 -4.54
C HIS A 262 3.14 13.25 -3.73
N SER A 263 2.21 14.01 -4.31
CA SER A 263 1.32 14.92 -3.55
C SER A 263 0.47 14.17 -2.54
N LEU A 264 -0.11 13.04 -2.96
CA LEU A 264 -1.01 12.23 -2.14
C LEU A 264 -0.27 11.47 -1.03
N PHE A 265 0.96 11.02 -1.28
CA PHE A 265 1.80 10.36 -0.29
C PHE A 265 2.06 11.24 0.93
N ARG A 266 2.29 12.55 0.72
CA ARG A 266 2.47 13.53 1.82
C ARG A 266 1.22 13.72 2.68
N LEU A 267 0.07 13.25 2.21
CA LEU A 267 -1.20 13.27 2.93
C LEU A 267 -1.59 11.87 3.45
N GLU A 268 -0.67 10.92 3.40
CA GLU A 268 -0.90 9.53 3.84
C GLU A 268 -2.08 8.87 3.10
N ASN A 269 -2.31 9.27 1.84
CA ASN A 269 -3.30 8.61 1.00
C ASN A 269 -2.96 7.11 0.91
N ARG A 270 -4.00 6.29 1.13
CA ARG A 270 -3.86 4.84 1.31
C ARG A 270 -3.23 4.13 0.10
N LEU A 271 -3.43 4.62 -1.12
CA LEU A 271 -2.92 3.97 -2.34
C LEU A 271 -1.56 4.54 -2.78
N ALA A 272 -1.19 5.73 -2.30
CA ALA A 272 -0.05 6.47 -2.82
C ALA A 272 1.27 5.70 -2.76
N THR A 273 1.56 4.96 -1.67
CA THR A 273 2.81 4.18 -1.57
C THR A 273 2.92 3.12 -2.67
N PHE A 274 1.83 2.40 -2.95
CA PHE A 274 1.79 1.40 -4.01
C PHE A 274 1.82 2.03 -5.39
N ASP A 275 1.08 3.13 -5.59
CA ASP A 275 1.11 3.92 -6.82
C ASP A 275 2.52 4.42 -7.15
N MET A 276 3.25 4.94 -6.16
CA MET A 276 4.65 5.36 -6.34
C MET A 276 5.54 4.20 -6.78
N ALA A 277 5.37 3.00 -6.20
CA ALA A 277 6.13 1.81 -6.58
C ALA A 277 5.82 1.38 -8.03
N GLN A 278 4.53 1.30 -8.37
CA GLN A 278 4.04 0.90 -9.69
C GLN A 278 4.44 1.91 -10.77
N TYR A 279 4.22 3.21 -10.54
CA TYR A 279 4.57 4.25 -11.51
C TYR A 279 6.07 4.28 -11.77
N ASN A 280 6.93 4.20 -10.74
CA ASN A 280 8.37 4.14 -10.97
C ASN A 280 8.79 2.87 -11.73
N MET A 281 8.13 1.72 -11.50
CA MET A 281 8.37 0.52 -12.30
C MET A 281 7.97 0.72 -13.77
N GLN A 282 6.80 1.31 -14.03
CA GLN A 282 6.35 1.59 -15.40
C GLN A 282 7.18 2.66 -16.10
N ILE A 283 7.65 3.69 -15.38
CA ILE A 283 8.60 4.66 -15.94
C ILE A 283 9.87 3.94 -16.39
N SER A 284 10.37 2.98 -15.61
CA SER A 284 11.56 2.20 -16.00
C SER A 284 11.38 1.42 -17.31
N ARG A 285 10.14 1.01 -17.64
CA ARG A 285 9.77 0.33 -18.89
C ARG A 285 9.84 1.26 -20.11
N PHE A 286 9.55 2.54 -19.92
CA PHE A 286 9.40 3.50 -21.02
C PHE A 286 10.55 4.54 -21.12
N CYS A 287 11.38 4.66 -20.08
CA CYS A 287 12.50 5.59 -20.06
C CYS A 287 13.67 5.13 -20.93
N GLY A 288 14.66 6.01 -21.14
CA GLY A 288 15.90 5.66 -21.83
C GLY A 288 16.83 4.79 -20.98
N GLU A 289 17.72 4.03 -21.63
CA GLU A 289 18.65 3.10 -20.96
C GLU A 289 19.48 3.72 -19.82
N ARG A 290 19.80 5.02 -19.92
CA ARG A 290 20.61 5.73 -18.91
C ARG A 290 19.89 5.90 -17.58
N GLU A 291 18.57 6.05 -17.59
CA GLU A 291 17.75 6.36 -16.41
C GLU A 291 17.06 5.11 -15.84
N HIS A 292 17.03 4.02 -16.63
CA HIS A 292 16.35 2.77 -16.31
C HIS A 292 16.65 2.24 -14.89
N LEU A 293 17.93 2.14 -14.53
CA LEU A 293 18.32 1.62 -13.21
C LEU A 293 17.97 2.58 -12.06
N ASP A 294 17.84 3.88 -12.31
CA ASP A 294 17.46 4.84 -11.28
C ASP A 294 15.98 4.71 -10.93
N TYR A 295 15.12 4.51 -11.92
CA TYR A 295 13.70 4.24 -11.70
C TYR A 295 13.45 2.87 -11.07
N ILE A 296 14.22 1.84 -11.45
CA ILE A 296 14.18 0.54 -10.75
C ILE A 296 14.58 0.71 -9.28
N ARG A 297 15.60 1.52 -8.98
CA ARG A 297 16.01 1.78 -7.59
C ARG A 297 14.92 2.49 -6.79
N LYS A 298 14.23 3.46 -7.38
CA LYS A 298 13.07 4.13 -6.75
C LYS A 298 11.93 3.14 -6.50
N ALA A 299 11.57 2.33 -7.50
CA ALA A 299 10.54 1.31 -7.36
C ALA A 299 10.90 0.31 -6.25
N TYR A 300 12.15 -0.17 -6.21
CA TYR A 300 12.65 -1.04 -5.13
C TYR A 300 12.45 -0.41 -3.74
N MET A 301 12.78 0.88 -3.57
CA MET A 301 12.61 1.56 -2.29
C MET A 301 11.14 1.57 -1.84
N TRP A 302 10.21 1.89 -2.75
CA TRP A 302 8.79 1.90 -2.43
C TRP A 302 8.22 0.51 -2.16
N TYR A 303 8.59 -0.50 -2.94
CA TYR A 303 8.19 -1.89 -2.66
C TYR A 303 8.79 -2.41 -1.34
N ALA A 304 10.00 -2.01 -0.98
CA ALA A 304 10.59 -2.38 0.30
C ALA A 304 9.82 -1.75 1.48
N GLU A 305 9.30 -0.53 1.32
CA GLU A 305 8.43 0.10 2.32
C GLU A 305 7.08 -0.65 2.45
N ILE A 306 6.51 -1.11 1.34
CA ILE A 306 5.30 -1.94 1.37
C ILE A 306 5.57 -3.28 2.05
N HIS A 307 6.66 -3.95 1.72
CA HIS A 307 7.07 -5.22 2.34
C HIS A 307 7.27 -5.09 3.85
N LYS A 308 7.95 -4.03 4.29
CA LYS A 308 8.14 -3.72 5.72
C LYS A 308 6.81 -3.56 6.46
N ASN A 309 5.80 -3.01 5.79
CA ASN A 309 4.47 -2.74 6.36
C ASN A 309 3.38 -3.63 5.73
N GLN A 310 3.73 -4.85 5.29
CA GLN A 310 2.86 -5.70 4.45
C GLN A 310 1.51 -6.04 5.12
N SER A 311 1.44 -6.02 6.45
CA SER A 311 0.20 -6.20 7.23
C SER A 311 -0.87 -5.14 6.92
N ARG A 312 -0.48 -3.99 6.38
CA ARG A 312 -1.39 -2.90 5.99
C ARG A 312 -1.98 -3.07 4.61
N PHE A 313 -1.46 -3.94 3.76
CA PHE A 313 -1.81 -3.93 2.35
C PHE A 313 -2.67 -5.15 2.00
N ALA A 314 -3.52 -4.98 1.00
CA ALA A 314 -4.30 -6.07 0.45
C ALA A 314 -3.39 -7.22 -0.02
N PRO A 315 -3.83 -8.49 0.09
CA PRO A 315 -2.99 -9.64 -0.24
C PRO A 315 -2.42 -9.61 -1.67
N LEU A 316 -3.17 -9.12 -2.65
CA LEU A 316 -2.68 -8.98 -4.02
C LEU A 316 -1.52 -7.98 -4.11
N THR A 317 -1.65 -6.81 -3.47
CA THR A 317 -0.56 -5.83 -3.37
C THR A 317 0.70 -6.45 -2.74
N VAL A 318 0.56 -7.28 -1.71
CA VAL A 318 1.68 -7.98 -1.06
C VAL A 318 2.32 -9.00 -2.03
N ILE A 319 1.51 -9.79 -2.74
CA ILE A 319 1.98 -10.75 -3.75
C ILE A 319 2.78 -10.03 -4.85
N GLU A 320 2.25 -8.93 -5.38
CA GLU A 320 2.93 -8.12 -6.39
C GLU A 320 4.25 -7.54 -5.86
N THR A 321 4.25 -7.08 -4.60
CA THR A 321 5.42 -6.52 -3.95
C THR A 321 6.58 -7.51 -3.89
N TYR A 322 6.32 -8.76 -3.48
CA TYR A 322 7.37 -9.78 -3.46
C TYR A 322 7.95 -10.03 -4.85
N TYR A 323 7.09 -10.14 -5.86
CA TYR A 323 7.53 -10.31 -7.24
C TYR A 323 8.42 -9.16 -7.71
N TYR A 324 7.98 -7.91 -7.52
CA TYR A 324 8.74 -6.74 -7.97
C TYR A 324 10.03 -6.53 -7.17
N LEU A 325 10.09 -6.92 -5.90
CA LEU A 325 11.34 -6.96 -5.14
C LEU A 325 12.32 -7.99 -5.69
N CYS A 326 11.83 -9.17 -6.07
CA CYS A 326 12.65 -10.18 -6.76
C CYS A 326 13.20 -9.65 -8.08
N LEU A 327 12.34 -9.05 -8.91
CA LEU A 327 12.73 -8.45 -10.19
C LEU A 327 13.74 -7.31 -10.02
N ALA A 328 13.42 -6.33 -9.18
CA ALA A 328 14.27 -5.16 -8.98
C ALA A 328 15.62 -5.55 -8.37
N SER A 329 15.66 -6.52 -7.46
CA SER A 329 16.91 -7.05 -6.90
C SER A 329 17.80 -7.67 -7.97
N GLN A 330 17.22 -8.45 -8.88
CA GLN A 330 17.94 -9.07 -10.00
C GLN A 330 18.54 -7.99 -10.92
N LYS A 331 17.73 -7.00 -11.34
CA LYS A 331 18.17 -5.88 -12.19
C LYS A 331 19.22 -4.98 -11.52
N LEU A 332 19.13 -4.79 -10.21
CA LEU A 332 20.10 -4.00 -9.43
C LEU A 332 21.33 -4.82 -8.98
N LYS A 333 21.45 -6.09 -9.42
CA LYS A 333 22.55 -7.00 -9.04
C LYS A 333 22.66 -7.24 -7.53
N ARG A 334 21.52 -7.24 -6.83
CA ARG A 334 21.37 -7.55 -5.40
C ARG A 334 20.86 -8.97 -5.20
N VAL A 335 21.57 -9.94 -5.76
CA VAL A 335 21.11 -11.35 -5.84
C VAL A 335 20.69 -11.91 -4.47
N LYS A 336 21.46 -11.66 -3.41
CA LYS A 336 21.14 -12.12 -2.05
C LYS A 336 19.82 -11.57 -1.50
N ASP A 337 19.52 -10.29 -1.77
CA ASP A 337 18.25 -9.69 -1.35
C ASP A 337 17.10 -10.36 -2.12
N GLY A 338 17.31 -10.58 -3.41
CA GLY A 338 16.38 -11.28 -4.30
C GLY A 338 16.05 -12.70 -3.86
N GLU A 339 17.07 -13.52 -3.56
CA GLU A 339 16.92 -14.89 -3.05
C GLU A 339 16.18 -14.92 -1.71
N ARG A 340 16.45 -13.94 -0.83
CA ARG A 340 15.72 -13.79 0.43
C ARG A 340 14.24 -13.52 0.17
N PHE A 341 13.91 -12.53 -0.66
CA PHE A 341 12.53 -12.22 -1.00
C PHE A 341 11.82 -13.38 -1.69
N LEU A 342 12.50 -14.14 -2.55
CA LEU A 342 11.93 -15.33 -3.18
C LEU A 342 11.60 -16.43 -2.15
N THR A 343 12.47 -16.60 -1.14
CA THR A 343 12.22 -17.54 -0.04
C THR A 343 11.00 -17.11 0.77
N GLU A 344 10.95 -15.85 1.19
CA GLU A 344 9.79 -15.29 1.91
C GLU A 344 8.50 -15.37 1.06
N PHE A 345 8.61 -15.18 -0.26
CA PHE A 345 7.47 -15.29 -1.16
C PHE A 345 6.91 -16.72 -1.20
N ARG A 346 7.77 -17.75 -1.21
CA ARG A 346 7.34 -19.16 -1.13
C ARG A 346 6.63 -19.46 0.19
N ASP A 347 7.08 -18.84 1.27
CA ASP A 347 6.56 -19.04 2.62
C ASP A 347 5.19 -18.35 2.83
N LEU A 348 4.82 -17.37 1.98
CA LEU A 348 3.51 -16.70 2.04
C LEU A 348 2.32 -17.68 1.92
N ASN A 349 2.49 -18.75 1.13
CA ASN A 349 1.57 -19.89 0.99
C ASN A 349 0.07 -19.54 1.06
N THR A 350 -0.38 -18.68 0.15
CA THR A 350 -1.72 -18.09 0.19
C THR A 350 -2.66 -18.68 -0.87
N PRO A 351 -3.99 -18.75 -0.63
CA PRO A 351 -4.94 -19.35 -1.58
C PRO A 351 -5.30 -18.47 -2.78
N PHE A 352 -4.80 -17.23 -2.86
CA PHE A 352 -5.09 -16.33 -3.98
C PHE A 352 -4.57 -16.91 -5.32
N PRO A 353 -5.38 -16.99 -6.38
CA PRO A 353 -4.96 -17.54 -7.67
C PRO A 353 -3.71 -16.87 -8.24
N GLU A 354 -3.59 -15.56 -8.08
CA GLU A 354 -2.48 -14.73 -8.56
C GLU A 354 -1.14 -15.11 -7.91
N TYR A 355 -1.17 -15.66 -6.68
CA TYR A 355 0.03 -16.08 -5.97
C TYR A 355 0.90 -17.04 -6.78
N ARG A 356 0.29 -18.10 -7.32
CA ARG A 356 1.03 -19.13 -8.09
C ARG A 356 1.60 -18.55 -9.38
N LEU A 357 0.85 -17.66 -10.01
CA LEU A 357 1.25 -17.01 -11.25
C LEU A 357 2.49 -16.13 -11.02
N TYR A 358 2.44 -15.22 -10.04
CA TYR A 358 3.57 -14.36 -9.70
C TYR A 358 4.76 -15.13 -9.13
N LEU A 359 4.53 -16.14 -8.29
CA LEU A 359 5.61 -16.96 -7.74
C LEU A 359 6.35 -17.72 -8.86
N THR A 360 5.63 -18.33 -9.79
CA THR A 360 6.25 -19.04 -10.93
C THR A 360 7.10 -18.08 -11.77
N ALA A 361 6.64 -16.85 -12.00
CA ALA A 361 7.41 -15.83 -12.69
C ALA A 361 8.66 -15.41 -11.89
N ALA A 362 8.53 -15.26 -10.56
CA ALA A 362 9.66 -14.96 -9.69
C ALA A 362 10.70 -16.09 -9.67
N GLU A 363 10.29 -17.36 -9.73
CA GLU A 363 11.23 -18.49 -9.76
C GLU A 363 12.03 -18.55 -11.07
N ARG A 364 11.41 -18.17 -12.19
CA ARG A 364 12.10 -18.09 -13.49
C ARG A 364 13.22 -17.05 -13.48
N LEU A 365 13.06 -15.94 -12.75
CA LEU A 365 14.11 -14.91 -12.60
C LEU A 365 15.43 -15.46 -12.03
N TYR A 366 15.35 -16.52 -11.24
CA TYR A 366 16.47 -17.11 -10.51
C TYR A 366 16.76 -18.57 -10.93
N ALA A 367 16.14 -19.04 -12.01
CA ALA A 367 16.38 -20.39 -12.53
C ALA A 367 17.76 -20.54 -13.20
N ASP A 368 18.31 -19.42 -13.72
CA ASP A 368 19.59 -19.35 -14.44
C ASP A 368 20.65 -18.47 -13.75
N SER A 369 20.41 -18.03 -12.51
CA SER A 369 21.25 -17.07 -11.77
C SER A 369 22.41 -17.68 -11.00
#